data_AF-A0A098TR89-F1
#
_entry.id   AF-A0A098TR89-F1
#
_cell.length_a   1.000
_cell.length_b   1.000
_cell.length_c   1.000
_cell.angle_alpha   90.00
_cell.angle_beta   90.00
_cell.angle_gamma   90.00
#
_symmetry.space_group_name_H-M   'P 1'
#
loop_
_entity.id
_entity.type
_entity.pdbx_description
1 polymer ?
#
loop_
_entity_poly.entity_id
_entity_poly.type
_entity_poly.pdbx_seq_one_letter_code
_entity_poly.pdbx_strand_id
1 'polypeptide(L)'
;MMNRIAPIVGIVMVTTVANPVMAQPLFAIRNLFRVGDNQVYRLLDSLEYRTNIFQKSLDTELDHSRLNGSNREDNINAFVKDFERSTDRLARRFRNGQAIATDVQEVFDQAVKIDRLMDRGRFGRAERDWNNVRNDLRELARITYGARYY
;
A
#
# COMPACT_ATOMS: atom_id res chain seq x y z
N MET A 1 42.71 -15.56 21.25
CA MET A 1 42.51 -16.14 19.91
C MET A 1 41.07 -16.64 19.78
N MET A 2 40.37 -16.13 18.76
CA MET A 2 39.32 -16.75 17.92
C MET A 2 38.00 -17.38 18.46
N ASN A 3 36.90 -16.88 17.83
CA ASN A 3 35.62 -17.49 17.40
C ASN A 3 34.57 -17.96 18.44
N ARG A 4 33.38 -17.34 18.56
CA ARG A 4 32.16 -17.33 17.69
C ARG A 4 31.40 -18.66 17.63
N ILE A 5 30.12 -18.64 18.04
CA ILE A 5 28.87 -19.07 17.32
C ILE A 5 27.68 -19.10 18.32
N ALA A 6 26.59 -18.38 18.00
CA ALA A 6 25.19 -18.63 18.42
C ALA A 6 24.43 -19.20 17.19
N PRO A 7 23.15 -19.67 17.20
CA PRO A 7 22.09 -19.59 18.22
C PRO A 7 21.17 -20.86 18.35
N ILE A 8 20.17 -20.86 19.24
CA ILE A 8 18.93 -21.66 19.08
C ILE A 8 17.74 -20.79 19.54
N VAL A 9 16.90 -20.34 18.61
CA VAL A 9 15.57 -19.79 18.91
C VAL A 9 14.55 -20.80 18.39
N GLY A 10 13.68 -21.24 19.29
CA GLY A 10 12.74 -22.34 19.11
C GLY A 10 11.59 -22.05 18.14
N ILE A 11 11.18 -23.13 17.49
CA ILE A 11 10.03 -23.28 16.60
C ILE A 11 8.74 -23.33 17.44
N VAL A 12 7.67 -22.67 17.00
CA VAL A 12 6.30 -22.99 17.45
C VAL A 12 5.49 -23.52 16.26
N MET A 13 4.83 -24.65 16.48
CA MET A 13 4.05 -25.46 15.55
C MET A 13 2.73 -24.82 15.09
N VAL A 14 2.34 -25.24 13.90
CA VAL A 14 1.07 -25.02 13.18
C VAL A 14 -0.09 -25.76 13.85
N THR A 15 -1.24 -25.10 14.01
CA THR A 15 -2.55 -25.75 14.16
C THR A 15 -3.52 -25.21 13.11
N THR A 16 -4.20 -26.12 12.44
CA THR A 16 -5.10 -25.92 11.29
C THR A 16 -6.38 -25.13 11.62
N VAL A 17 -6.56 -23.96 10.99
CA VAL A 17 -7.87 -23.39 10.62
C VAL A 17 -7.70 -22.36 9.47
N ALA A 18 -8.56 -22.46 8.46
CA ALA A 18 -8.95 -21.47 7.44
C ALA A 18 -7.86 -20.52 6.89
N ASN A 19 -7.35 -20.86 5.70
CA ASN A 19 -6.67 -19.99 4.72
C ASN A 19 -6.05 -18.68 5.30
N PRO A 20 -4.89 -18.75 5.96
CA PRO A 20 -4.19 -17.54 6.36
C PRO A 20 -3.65 -16.88 5.09
N VAL A 21 -4.17 -15.71 4.73
CA VAL A 21 -3.37 -14.74 3.99
C VAL A 21 -2.12 -14.53 4.86
N MET A 22 -1.02 -15.13 4.45
CA MET A 22 0.13 -15.37 5.30
C MET A 22 0.61 -14.08 5.99
N ALA A 23 0.46 -13.99 7.30
CA ALA A 23 1.23 -13.07 8.12
C ALA A 23 2.69 -13.60 8.18
N GLN A 24 3.48 -13.26 7.15
CA GLN A 24 4.89 -13.62 7.10
C GLN A 24 5.74 -12.68 7.97
N PRO A 25 6.86 -13.14 8.55
CA PRO A 25 7.73 -12.31 9.37
C PRO A 25 8.35 -11.16 8.55
N LEU A 26 8.11 -9.91 8.97
CA LEU A 26 8.51 -8.65 8.30
C LEU A 26 10.04 -8.42 8.20
N PHE A 27 10.87 -9.38 8.60
CA PHE A 27 12.32 -9.20 8.71
C PHE A 27 13.06 -9.14 7.36
N ALA A 28 12.42 -9.52 6.24
CA ALA A 28 13.04 -9.53 4.91
C ALA A 28 12.99 -8.17 4.19
N ILE A 29 12.10 -7.26 4.59
CA ILE A 29 11.91 -5.97 3.92
C ILE A 29 13.14 -5.06 4.13
N ARG A 30 13.79 -5.10 5.30
CA ARG A 30 14.80 -4.12 5.73
C ARG A 30 16.07 -4.07 4.87
N ASN A 31 16.50 -5.20 4.29
CA ASN A 31 17.74 -5.27 3.47
C ASN A 31 17.50 -4.97 1.98
N LEU A 32 16.24 -4.96 1.54
CA LEU A 32 15.89 -4.94 0.12
C LEU A 32 15.87 -3.52 -0.47
N PHE A 33 15.54 -2.52 0.35
CA PHE A 33 15.39 -1.14 -0.13
C PHE A 33 16.73 -0.44 -0.39
N ARG A 34 17.78 -0.75 0.38
CA ARG A 34 19.11 -0.11 0.26
C ARG A 34 19.78 -0.23 -1.11
N VAL A 35 19.38 -1.19 -1.96
CA VAL A 35 20.00 -1.44 -3.27
C VAL A 35 19.21 -0.78 -4.42
N GLY A 36 18.01 -0.23 -4.16
CA GLY A 36 17.09 0.32 -5.16
C GLY A 36 16.52 1.71 -4.86
N ASP A 37 17.16 2.48 -3.96
CA ASP A 37 16.58 3.66 -3.32
C ASP A 37 15.99 4.69 -4.31
N ASN A 38 16.66 4.96 -5.44
CA ASN A 38 16.17 5.94 -6.44
C ASN A 38 14.94 5.47 -7.23
N GLN A 39 14.85 4.17 -7.55
CA GLN A 39 13.68 3.63 -8.25
C GLN A 39 12.47 3.60 -7.30
N VAL A 40 12.69 3.19 -6.06
CA VAL A 40 11.65 3.21 -5.03
C VAL A 40 11.21 4.63 -4.72
N TYR A 41 12.14 5.58 -4.63
CA TYR A 41 11.83 7.00 -4.44
C TYR A 41 10.86 7.50 -5.53
N ARG A 42 11.21 7.29 -6.81
CA ARG A 42 10.36 7.72 -7.93
C ARG A 42 9.01 7.01 -7.95
N LEU A 43 8.97 5.74 -7.58
CA LEU A 43 7.73 4.98 -7.48
C LEU A 43 6.82 5.55 -6.39
N LEU A 44 7.35 5.82 -5.20
CA LEU A 44 6.57 6.35 -4.08
C LEU A 44 6.10 7.78 -4.37
N ASP A 45 6.92 8.62 -5.00
CA ASP A 45 6.51 9.95 -5.46
C ASP A 45 5.40 9.88 -6.52
N SER A 46 5.49 8.94 -7.48
CA SER A 46 4.43 8.70 -8.47
C SER A 46 3.14 8.22 -7.79
N LEU A 47 3.25 7.30 -6.82
CA LEU A 47 2.12 6.75 -6.09
C LEU A 47 1.39 7.85 -5.30
N GLU A 48 2.12 8.68 -4.54
CA GLU A 48 1.58 9.84 -3.83
C GLU A 48 0.86 10.80 -4.79
N TYR A 49 1.53 11.21 -5.86
CA TYR A 49 0.99 12.14 -6.85
C TYR A 49 -0.29 11.61 -7.52
N ARG A 50 -0.28 10.35 -7.97
CA ARG A 50 -1.44 9.72 -8.62
C ARG A 50 -2.58 9.48 -7.64
N THR A 51 -2.28 9.21 -6.37
CA THR A 51 -3.30 9.06 -5.32
C THR A 51 -4.03 10.37 -5.07
N ASN A 52 -3.31 11.50 -5.06
CA ASN A 52 -3.93 12.83 -4.97
C ASN A 52 -4.82 13.14 -6.19
N ILE A 53 -4.36 12.83 -7.42
CA ILE A 53 -5.18 12.98 -8.62
C ILE A 53 -6.45 12.12 -8.53
N PHE A 54 -6.29 10.85 -8.16
CA PHE A 54 -7.40 9.93 -7.98
C PHE A 54 -8.40 10.48 -6.96
N GLN A 55 -7.95 10.93 -5.80
CA GLN A 55 -8.80 11.51 -4.76
C GLN A 55 -9.65 12.67 -5.30
N LYS A 56 -9.02 13.62 -6.00
CA LYS A 56 -9.72 14.77 -6.61
C LYS A 56 -10.73 14.34 -7.67
N SER A 57 -10.35 13.38 -8.51
CA SER A 57 -11.23 12.87 -9.55
C SER A 57 -12.44 12.15 -8.96
N LEU A 58 -12.26 11.37 -7.91
CA LEU A 58 -13.35 10.64 -7.26
C LEU A 58 -14.29 11.60 -6.53
N ASP A 59 -13.75 12.58 -5.81
CA ASP A 59 -14.52 13.66 -5.18
C ASP A 59 -15.40 14.38 -6.22
N THR A 60 -14.83 14.75 -7.37
CA THR A 60 -15.58 15.36 -8.48
C THR A 60 -16.67 14.41 -9.01
N GLU A 61 -16.41 13.12 -9.17
CA GLU A 61 -17.40 12.16 -9.67
C GLU A 61 -18.53 11.94 -8.65
N LEU A 62 -18.24 12.01 -7.35
CA LEU A 62 -19.24 11.90 -6.28
C LEU A 62 -20.14 13.15 -6.24
N ASP A 63 -19.55 14.34 -6.35
CA ASP A 63 -20.27 15.63 -6.43
C ASP A 63 -21.27 15.67 -7.61
N HIS A 64 -20.94 15.01 -8.73
CA HIS A 64 -21.82 14.94 -9.90
C HIS A 64 -22.79 13.75 -9.88
N SER A 65 -22.80 12.97 -8.80
CA SER A 65 -23.64 11.77 -8.66
C SER A 65 -24.84 12.01 -7.74
N ARG A 66 -25.67 10.97 -7.59
CA ARG A 66 -26.78 10.97 -6.62
C ARG A 66 -26.29 10.88 -5.16
N LEU A 67 -24.99 10.73 -4.94
CA LEU A 67 -24.38 10.67 -3.62
C LEU A 67 -23.97 12.06 -3.08
N ASN A 68 -23.98 13.09 -3.92
CA ASN A 68 -23.64 14.45 -3.52
C ASN A 68 -24.44 14.90 -2.28
N GLY A 69 -23.74 15.38 -1.27
CA GLY A 69 -24.26 15.88 -0.01
C GLY A 69 -24.78 14.78 0.92
N SER A 70 -24.43 13.51 0.66
CA SER A 70 -24.90 12.38 1.47
C SER A 70 -23.83 11.88 2.44
N ASN A 71 -24.26 11.31 3.56
CA ASN A 71 -23.37 10.60 4.49
C ASN A 71 -22.54 9.50 3.79
N ARG A 72 -23.03 8.95 2.67
CA ARG A 72 -22.32 7.91 1.93
C ARG A 72 -21.12 8.48 1.19
N GLU A 73 -21.24 9.66 0.61
CA GLU A 73 -20.12 10.40 0.01
C GLU A 73 -19.08 10.75 1.07
N ASP A 74 -19.49 11.29 2.22
CA ASP A 74 -18.58 11.61 3.33
C ASP A 74 -17.75 10.40 3.77
N ASN A 75 -18.39 9.24 3.91
CA ASN A 75 -17.72 7.99 4.28
C ASN A 75 -16.72 7.55 3.19
N ILE A 76 -17.09 7.66 1.91
CA ILE A 76 -16.19 7.33 0.80
C ILE A 76 -14.97 8.28 0.82
N ASN A 77 -15.22 9.57 0.96
CA ASN A 77 -14.19 10.59 1.03
C ASN A 77 -13.25 10.39 2.22
N ALA A 78 -13.77 9.94 3.37
CA ALA A 78 -12.95 9.57 4.52
C ALA A 78 -12.01 8.38 4.20
N PHE A 79 -12.53 7.31 3.58
CA PHE A 79 -11.70 6.15 3.21
C PHE A 79 -10.59 6.50 2.22
N VAL A 80 -10.89 7.35 1.24
CA VAL A 80 -9.91 7.79 0.23
C VAL A 80 -8.85 8.70 0.86
N LYS A 81 -9.24 9.58 1.80
CA LYS A 81 -8.30 10.39 2.59
C LYS A 81 -7.39 9.54 3.48
N ASP A 82 -7.90 8.47 4.08
CA ASP A 82 -7.06 7.56 4.87
C ASP A 82 -6.04 6.81 3.99
N PHE A 83 -6.44 6.44 2.78
CA PHE A 83 -5.53 5.86 1.79
C PHE A 83 -4.43 6.85 1.39
N GLU A 84 -4.79 8.09 1.04
CA GLU A 84 -3.82 9.15 0.70
C GLU A 84 -2.83 9.42 1.85
N ARG A 85 -3.32 9.57 3.07
CA ARG A 85 -2.46 9.75 4.25
C ARG A 85 -1.49 8.58 4.46
N SER A 86 -1.90 7.37 4.12
CA SER A 86 -1.03 6.19 4.21
C SER A 86 0.07 6.21 3.15
N THR A 87 -0.23 6.62 1.91
CA THR A 87 0.77 6.76 0.83
C THR A 87 1.77 7.87 1.13
N ASP A 88 1.29 9.01 1.65
CA ASP A 88 2.15 10.15 2.04
C ASP A 88 3.09 9.77 3.18
N ARG A 89 2.56 9.05 4.19
CA ARG A 89 3.37 8.60 5.32
C ARG A 89 4.43 7.60 4.86
N LEU A 90 4.08 6.67 3.98
CA LEU A 90 5.03 5.72 3.38
C LEU A 90 6.15 6.46 2.66
N ALA A 91 5.80 7.37 1.73
CA ALA A 91 6.77 8.16 0.98
C ALA A 91 7.67 8.96 1.92
N ARG A 92 7.11 9.74 2.84
CA ARG A 92 7.86 10.53 3.82
C ARG A 92 8.80 9.70 4.67
N ARG A 93 8.35 8.56 5.22
CA ARG A 93 9.18 7.69 6.05
C ARG A 93 10.31 7.06 5.25
N PHE A 94 10.04 6.67 4.00
CA PHE A 94 11.07 6.18 3.09
C PHE A 94 12.15 7.25 2.83
N ARG A 95 11.74 8.48 2.47
CA ARG A 95 12.68 9.62 2.27
C ARG A 95 13.56 9.87 3.50
N ASN A 96 13.01 9.67 4.70
CA ASN A 96 13.72 9.84 5.97
C ASN A 96 14.61 8.63 6.35
N GLY A 97 14.72 7.60 5.50
CA GLY A 97 15.49 6.38 5.78
C GLY A 97 14.91 5.52 6.91
N GLN A 98 13.62 5.68 7.22
CA GLN A 98 12.95 4.96 8.30
C GLN A 98 12.48 3.57 7.83
N ALA A 99 12.21 2.67 8.78
CA ALA A 99 11.62 1.38 8.46
C ALA A 99 10.15 1.57 8.02
N ILE A 100 9.81 1.07 6.83
CA ILE A 100 8.51 1.27 6.17
C ILE A 100 7.64 0.01 6.06
N ALA A 101 8.07 -1.12 6.64
CA ALA A 101 7.38 -2.40 6.48
C ALA A 101 5.89 -2.33 6.86
N THR A 102 5.58 -1.69 8.00
CA THR A 102 4.21 -1.49 8.47
C THR A 102 3.45 -0.50 7.58
N ASP A 103 4.10 0.56 7.09
CA ASP A 103 3.46 1.55 6.22
C ASP A 103 3.10 0.95 4.86
N VAL A 104 3.95 0.08 4.29
CA VAL A 104 3.66 -0.67 3.07
C VAL A 104 2.42 -1.55 3.25
N GLN A 105 2.34 -2.28 4.36
CA GLN A 105 1.19 -3.13 4.65
C GLN A 105 -0.10 -2.30 4.77
N GLU A 106 -0.05 -1.17 5.47
CA GLU A 106 -1.22 -0.30 5.65
C GLU A 106 -1.71 0.29 4.31
N VAL A 107 -0.79 0.68 3.42
CA VAL A 107 -1.14 1.14 2.06
C VAL A 107 -1.89 0.05 1.30
N PHE A 108 -1.45 -1.21 1.36
CA PHE A 108 -2.15 -2.32 0.71
C PHE A 108 -3.51 -2.61 1.36
N ASP A 109 -3.61 -2.57 2.68
CA ASP A 109 -4.86 -2.80 3.41
C ASP A 109 -5.93 -1.75 3.04
N GLN A 110 -5.53 -0.49 2.90
CA GLN A 110 -6.42 0.58 2.43
C GLN A 110 -6.75 0.43 0.95
N ALA A 111 -5.78 0.08 0.11
CA ALA A 111 -6.00 -0.13 -1.33
C ALA A 111 -7.07 -1.20 -1.61
N VAL A 112 -7.13 -2.28 -0.83
CA VAL A 112 -8.17 -3.31 -0.95
C VAL A 112 -9.59 -2.74 -0.73
N LYS A 113 -9.74 -1.77 0.17
CA LYS A 113 -11.05 -1.13 0.41
C LYS A 113 -11.45 -0.26 -0.77
N ILE A 114 -10.49 0.51 -1.32
CA ILE A 114 -10.69 1.34 -2.50
C ILE A 114 -11.02 0.49 -3.72
N ASP A 115 -10.34 -0.66 -3.90
CA ASP A 115 -10.60 -1.57 -5.01
C ASP A 115 -12.05 -2.06 -5.02
N ARG A 116 -12.55 -2.50 -3.86
CA ARG A 116 -13.95 -2.92 -3.70
C ARG A 116 -14.95 -1.80 -3.92
N LEU A 117 -14.59 -0.55 -3.60
CA LEU A 117 -15.43 0.61 -3.88
C LEU A 117 -15.52 0.83 -5.40
N MET A 118 -14.38 0.85 -6.07
CA MET A 118 -14.27 1.11 -7.50
C MET A 118 -14.91 0.00 -8.34
N ASP A 119 -14.85 -1.25 -7.88
CA ASP A 119 -15.48 -2.39 -8.56
C ASP A 119 -17.02 -2.35 -8.51
N ARG A 120 -17.61 -1.64 -7.54
CA ARG A 120 -19.06 -1.56 -7.35
C ARG A 120 -19.72 -0.40 -8.07
N GLY A 121 -18.96 0.62 -8.43
CA GLY A 121 -19.46 1.85 -9.02
C GLY A 121 -18.97 2.03 -10.45
N ARG A 122 -19.53 3.04 -11.13
CA ARG A 122 -18.93 3.59 -12.32
C ARG A 122 -18.53 5.02 -12.03
N PHE A 123 -17.23 5.28 -11.99
CA PHE A 123 -16.66 6.56 -11.57
C PHE A 123 -15.79 7.17 -12.67
N GLY A 124 -16.20 7.01 -13.93
CA GLY A 124 -15.69 7.79 -15.08
C GLY A 124 -14.18 7.99 -15.09
N ARG A 125 -13.74 9.22 -14.84
CA ARG A 125 -12.32 9.59 -14.79
C ARG A 125 -11.58 8.92 -13.62
N ALA A 126 -12.21 8.84 -12.45
CA ALA A 126 -11.61 8.24 -11.26
C ALA A 126 -11.27 6.76 -11.43
N GLU A 127 -11.96 6.02 -12.29
CA GLU A 127 -11.56 4.65 -12.64
C GLU A 127 -10.19 4.60 -13.34
N ARG A 128 -9.94 5.52 -14.27
CA ARG A 128 -8.65 5.61 -14.97
C ARG A 128 -7.55 6.03 -14.01
N ASP A 129 -7.83 7.00 -13.15
CA ASP A 129 -6.87 7.49 -12.16
C ASP A 129 -6.60 6.41 -11.09
N TRP A 130 -7.61 5.61 -10.70
CA TRP A 130 -7.41 4.43 -9.86
C TRP A 130 -6.57 3.36 -10.54
N ASN A 131 -6.76 3.10 -11.84
CA ASN A 131 -5.92 2.14 -12.58
C ASN A 131 -4.44 2.57 -12.59
N ASN A 132 -4.18 3.87 -12.68
CA ASN A 132 -2.83 4.42 -12.58
C ASN A 132 -2.23 4.15 -11.19
N VAL A 133 -2.99 4.35 -10.12
CA VAL A 133 -2.57 4.00 -8.74
C VAL A 133 -2.35 2.50 -8.59
N ARG A 134 -3.26 1.66 -9.11
CA ARG A 134 -3.13 0.18 -9.07
C ARG A 134 -1.85 -0.31 -9.73
N ASN A 135 -1.41 0.32 -10.81
CA ASN A 135 -0.15 -0.05 -11.47
C ASN A 135 1.07 0.26 -10.60
N ASP A 136 1.09 1.40 -9.92
CA ASP A 136 2.16 1.75 -8.99
C ASP A 136 2.16 0.81 -7.77
N LEU A 137 0.97 0.44 -7.26
CA LEU A 137 0.83 -0.55 -6.18
C LEU A 137 1.33 -1.95 -6.59
N ARG A 138 1.10 -2.37 -7.84
CA ARG A 138 1.64 -3.63 -8.37
C ARG A 138 3.16 -3.61 -8.45
N GLU A 139 3.74 -2.49 -8.86
CA GLU A 139 5.20 -2.34 -8.87
C GLU A 139 5.77 -2.32 -7.45
N LEU A 140 5.09 -1.65 -6.51
CA LEU A 140 5.46 -1.68 -5.10
C LEU A 140 5.42 -3.11 -4.54
N ALA A 141 4.38 -3.88 -4.89
CA ALA A 141 4.25 -5.29 -4.53
C ALA A 141 5.38 -6.14 -5.13
N ARG A 142 5.75 -5.89 -6.39
CA ARG A 142 6.85 -6.58 -7.06
C ARG A 142 8.19 -6.34 -6.37
N ILE A 143 8.47 -5.09 -5.96
CA ILE A 143 9.72 -4.75 -5.27
C ILE A 143 9.74 -5.32 -3.84
N THR A 144 8.61 -5.25 -3.13
CA THR A 144 8.50 -5.67 -1.71
C THR A 144 8.43 -7.19 -1.54
N TYR A 145 7.65 -7.89 -2.37
CA TYR A 145 7.42 -9.34 -2.28
C TYR A 145 8.18 -10.16 -3.34
N GLY A 146 8.45 -9.57 -4.51
CA GLY A 146 9.09 -10.27 -5.64
C GLY A 146 10.59 -10.46 -5.50
N ALA A 147 11.25 -9.74 -4.60
CA ALA A 147 12.68 -9.94 -4.33
C ALA A 147 12.99 -11.13 -3.39
N ARG A 148 11.98 -11.92 -3.02
CA ARG A 148 12.14 -13.16 -2.26
C ARG A 148 12.20 -14.42 -3.15
N TYR A 149 12.17 -14.27 -4.47
CA TYR A 149 12.08 -15.38 -5.43
C TYR A 149 13.09 -15.31 -6.59
N TYR A 150 14.31 -14.83 -6.35
CA TYR A 150 15.49 -15.12 -7.19
C TYR A 150 16.75 -15.21 -6.34
#